data_AF-A0A1G7U550-F1
#
_entry.id   AF-A0A1G7U550-F1
#
_cell.length_a   1.000
_cell.length_b   1.000
_cell.length_c   1.000
_cell.angle_alpha   90.00
_cell.angle_beta   90.00
_cell.angle_gamma   90.00
#
_symmetry.space_group_name_H-M   'P 1'
#
loop_
_entity.id
_entity.type
_entity.pdbx_description
1 polymer ?
#
loop_
_entity_poly.entity_id
_entity_poly.type
_entity_poly.pdbx_seq_one_letter_code
_entity_poly.pdbx_strand_id
1 'polypeptide(L)'
;MSKFSIRISDKVGPTRIKLYKLFIQKTCQVDDFEEEISRNCRLDREVDKIYNILEKVCNLKMLPKTMFRLLHLGEFSYQLYEAKSKSLRFYLIKVERTGKIILLGGRKSNQKADLKYLIKLMHDIESEGITNITNL
;
A
#
# COMPACT_ATOMS: atom_id res chain seq x y z
N MET A 1 9.47 -17.40 12.76
CA MET A 1 8.52 -16.99 11.70
C MET A 1 8.68 -15.48 11.50
N SER A 2 8.72 -15.01 10.25
CA SER A 2 8.79 -13.56 10.01
C SER A 2 7.52 -12.86 10.49
N LYS A 3 7.67 -11.72 11.17
CA LYS A 3 6.57 -10.83 11.57
C LYS A 3 5.82 -10.27 10.36
N PHE A 4 6.54 -10.05 9.25
CA PHE A 4 6.04 -9.43 8.04
C PHE A 4 5.93 -10.43 6.90
N SER A 5 4.72 -10.51 6.35
CA SER A 5 4.44 -11.31 5.17
C SER A 5 3.67 -10.52 4.12
N ILE A 6 3.68 -10.99 2.88
CA ILE A 6 2.88 -10.39 1.80
C ILE A 6 2.01 -11.43 1.14
N ARG A 7 0.84 -10.98 0.69
CA ARG A 7 -0.09 -11.76 -0.14
C ARG A 7 -0.52 -10.96 -1.35
N ILE A 8 -0.74 -11.64 -2.48
CA ILE A 8 -1.18 -10.99 -3.71
C ILE A 8 -2.55 -10.33 -3.49
N SER A 9 -2.72 -9.12 -3.99
CA SER A 9 -4.02 -8.42 -3.95
C SER A 9 -4.94 -9.00 -5.01
N ASP A 10 -6.17 -9.32 -4.63
CA ASP A 10 -7.28 -9.74 -5.51
C ASP A 10 -8.07 -8.56 -6.10
N LYS A 11 -7.77 -7.33 -5.65
CA LYS A 11 -8.47 -6.09 -6.03
C LYS A 11 -8.08 -5.52 -7.41
N VAL A 12 -7.15 -6.15 -8.12
CA VAL A 12 -6.70 -5.73 -9.46
C VAL A 12 -6.55 -6.95 -10.36
N GLY A 13 -6.70 -6.76 -11.67
CA GLY A 13 -6.47 -7.82 -12.64
C GLY A 13 -4.98 -8.19 -12.78
N PRO A 14 -4.65 -9.07 -13.74
CA PRO A 14 -3.27 -9.37 -14.10
C PRO A 14 -2.52 -8.09 -14.48
N THR A 15 -1.35 -7.88 -13.86
CA THR A 15 -0.53 -6.69 -14.03
C THR A 15 0.93 -7.06 -14.33
N ARG A 16 1.66 -6.16 -15.02
CA ARG A 16 3.10 -6.36 -15.30
C ARG A 16 3.96 -6.40 -14.04
N ILE A 17 3.60 -5.59 -13.04
CA ILE A 17 4.19 -5.59 -11.70
C ILE A 17 3.13 -6.07 -10.72
N LYS A 18 3.39 -7.15 -9.98
CA LYS A 18 2.44 -7.66 -8.99
C LYS A 18 2.16 -6.65 -7.89
N LEU A 19 0.90 -6.57 -7.47
CA LEU A 19 0.43 -5.81 -6.32
C LEU A 19 0.17 -6.75 -5.15
N TYR A 20 0.72 -6.43 -3.99
CA TYR A 20 0.57 -7.20 -2.76
C TYR A 20 0.01 -6.31 -1.64
N LYS A 21 -0.51 -6.96 -0.59
CA LYS A 21 -0.83 -6.34 0.70
C LYS A 21 0.12 -6.87 1.77
N LEU A 22 0.55 -5.98 2.67
CA LEU A 22 1.34 -6.36 3.84
C LEU A 22 0.45 -7.01 4.91
N PHE A 23 0.96 -8.08 5.50
CA PHE A 23 0.40 -8.76 6.67
C PHE A 23 1.40 -8.70 7.82
N ILE A 24 0.98 -8.16 8.97
CA ILE A 24 1.76 -8.10 10.21
C ILE A 24 1.14 -9.11 11.17
N GLN A 25 1.88 -10.15 11.56
CA GLN A 25 1.34 -11.20 12.44
C GLN A 25 -0.04 -11.75 11.98
N LYS A 26 -0.21 -11.90 10.65
CA LYS A 26 -1.44 -12.38 9.97
C LYS A 26 -2.60 -11.37 9.88
N THR A 27 -2.48 -10.15 10.39
CA THR A 27 -3.48 -9.09 10.16
C THR A 27 -3.06 -8.19 9.00
N CYS A 28 -4.01 -7.68 8.22
CA CYS A 28 -3.76 -6.76 7.13
C CYS A 28 -4.44 -5.41 7.42
N GLN A 29 -3.62 -4.41 7.70
CA GLN A 29 -4.12 -3.08 8.09
C GLN A 29 -4.93 -2.38 6.99
N VAL A 30 -4.67 -2.72 5.72
CA VAL A 30 -5.41 -2.19 4.57
C VAL A 30 -6.81 -2.81 4.53
N ASP A 31 -6.92 -4.11 4.81
CA ASP A 31 -8.21 -4.80 4.87
C ASP A 31 -9.04 -4.27 6.03
N ASP A 32 -8.43 -4.12 7.21
CA ASP A 32 -9.09 -3.51 8.39
C ASP A 32 -9.60 -2.10 8.07
N PHE A 33 -8.80 -1.30 7.36
CA PHE A 33 -9.18 0.04 6.93
C PHE A 33 -10.34 0.03 5.92
N GLU A 34 -10.30 -0.87 4.93
CA GLU A 34 -11.37 -1.04 3.94
C GLU A 34 -12.67 -1.45 4.62
N GLU A 35 -12.63 -2.37 5.57
CA GLU A 35 -13.79 -2.80 6.34
C GLU A 35 -14.40 -1.63 7.14
N GLU A 36 -13.57 -0.83 7.83
CA GLU A 36 -14.00 0.36 8.58
C GLU A 36 -14.83 1.32 7.72
N ILE A 37 -14.41 1.55 6.47
CA ILE A 37 -15.02 2.56 5.60
C ILE A 37 -16.06 2.00 4.62
N SER A 38 -16.19 0.68 4.52
CA SER A 38 -17.07 -0.03 3.57
C SER A 38 -18.54 0.40 3.63
N ARG A 39 -19.04 0.73 4.83
CA ARG A 39 -20.43 1.20 5.03
C ARG A 39 -20.69 2.58 4.44
N ASN A 40 -19.64 3.32 4.09
CA ASN A 40 -19.75 4.62 3.45
C ASN A 40 -19.53 4.49 1.94
N CYS A 41 -20.64 4.44 1.17
CA CYS A 41 -20.59 4.25 -0.28
C CYS A 41 -19.72 5.28 -1.03
N ARG A 42 -19.52 6.48 -0.47
CA ARG A 42 -18.64 7.48 -1.07
C ARG A 42 -17.17 7.11 -0.88
N LEU A 43 -16.79 6.68 0.32
CA LEU A 43 -15.41 6.27 0.62
C LEU A 43 -15.06 4.97 -0.08
N ASP A 44 -16.01 4.04 -0.18
CA ASP A 44 -15.85 2.78 -0.92
C ASP A 44 -15.50 3.04 -2.41
N ARG A 45 -16.23 3.94 -3.07
CA ARG A 45 -15.86 4.39 -4.44
C ARG A 45 -14.51 5.10 -4.52
N GLU A 46 -14.01 5.67 -3.42
CA GLU A 46 -12.67 6.26 -3.39
C GLU A 46 -11.59 5.17 -3.29
N VAL A 47 -11.86 4.05 -2.61
CA VAL A 47 -11.03 2.83 -2.59
C VAL A 47 -10.93 2.23 -3.99
N ASP A 48 -12.05 2.04 -4.68
CA ASP A 48 -12.04 1.53 -6.07
C ASP A 48 -11.18 2.39 -7.00
N LYS A 49 -11.25 3.72 -6.83
CA LYS A 49 -10.43 4.65 -7.61
C LYS A 49 -8.95 4.50 -7.30
N ILE A 50 -8.60 4.24 -6.04
CA ILE A 50 -7.21 3.97 -5.66
C ILE A 50 -6.74 2.66 -6.28
N TYR A 51 -7.52 1.58 -6.25
CA TYR A 51 -7.14 0.32 -6.92
C TYR A 51 -6.97 0.48 -8.42
N ASN A 52 -7.85 1.24 -9.09
CA ASN A 52 -7.69 1.61 -10.50
C ASN A 52 -6.38 2.40 -10.77
N ILE A 53 -5.98 3.28 -9.85
CA ILE A 53 -4.68 4.00 -9.92
C ILE A 53 -3.54 2.99 -9.80
N LEU A 54 -3.61 2.09 -8.82
CA LEU A 54 -2.58 1.10 -8.56
C LEU A 54 -2.42 0.11 -9.72
N GLU A 55 -3.52 -0.35 -10.32
CA GLU A 55 -3.50 -1.22 -11.49
C GLU A 55 -2.82 -0.54 -12.69
N LYS A 56 -3.15 0.72 -12.96
CA LYS A 56 -2.48 1.52 -14.01
C LYS A 56 -0.98 1.63 -13.77
N VAL A 57 -0.58 1.97 -12.54
CA VAL A 57 0.83 2.09 -12.15
C VAL A 57 1.55 0.74 -12.24
N CYS A 58 0.90 -0.34 -11.83
CA CYS A 58 1.42 -1.70 -11.94
C CYS A 58 1.54 -2.17 -13.39
N ASN A 59 0.77 -1.58 -14.31
CA ASN A 59 0.89 -1.70 -15.76
C ASN A 59 1.78 -0.61 -16.39
N LEU A 60 2.69 -0.03 -15.62
CA LEU A 60 3.72 0.91 -16.07
C LEU A 60 3.17 2.22 -16.67
N LYS A 61 1.91 2.58 -16.37
CA LYS A 61 1.38 3.89 -16.75
C LYS A 61 1.93 4.95 -15.81
N MET A 62 2.48 6.01 -16.38
CA MET A 62 2.80 7.23 -15.65
C MET A 62 1.51 7.98 -15.32
N LEU A 63 1.37 8.41 -14.07
CA LEU A 63 0.23 9.19 -13.60
C LEU A 63 0.69 10.53 -13.03
N PRO A 64 -0.19 11.55 -13.01
CA PRO A 64 0.11 12.82 -12.37
C PRO A 64 0.50 12.65 -10.90
N LYS A 65 1.42 13.49 -10.42
CA LYS A 65 1.84 13.55 -9.00
C LYS A 65 0.67 13.82 -8.04
N THR A 66 -0.43 14.38 -8.54
CA THR A 66 -1.67 14.61 -7.79
C THR A 66 -2.40 13.30 -7.46
N MET A 67 -2.17 12.23 -8.23
CA MET A 67 -2.79 10.91 -8.06
C MET A 67 -1.82 9.88 -7.48
N PHE A 68 -0.57 9.85 -7.94
CA PHE A 68 0.45 8.91 -7.48
C PHE A 68 1.80 9.63 -7.39
N ARG A 69 2.46 9.60 -6.23
CA ARG A 69 3.76 10.27 -6.04
C ARG A 69 4.71 9.47 -5.16
N LEU A 70 6.00 9.68 -5.37
CA LEU A 70 7.06 9.27 -4.43
C LEU A 70 6.97 10.13 -3.16
N LEU A 71 7.17 9.51 -2.01
CA LEU A 71 7.31 10.16 -0.71
C LEU A 71 8.78 10.11 -0.30
N HIS A 72 9.28 11.24 0.21
CA HIS A 72 10.63 11.34 0.78
C HIS A 72 10.50 11.33 2.30
N LEU A 73 10.39 10.13 2.88
CA LEU A 73 10.38 9.92 4.32
C LEU A 73 11.66 9.19 4.67
N GLY A 74 12.64 9.87 5.26
CA GLY A 74 13.90 9.25 5.68
C GLY A 74 14.72 8.61 4.56
N GLU A 75 15.78 7.93 4.97
CA GLU A 75 16.64 7.13 4.09
C GLU A 75 16.29 5.65 4.28
N PHE A 76 15.58 5.09 3.31
CA PHE A 76 15.19 3.68 3.28
C PHE A 76 15.63 3.05 1.96
N SER A 77 15.92 1.75 2.02
CA SER A 77 16.24 0.88 0.88
C SER A 77 15.08 0.75 -0.11
N TYR A 78 13.83 0.93 0.33
CA TYR A 78 12.65 0.88 -0.52
C TYR A 78 12.09 2.26 -0.84
N GLN A 79 11.68 2.45 -2.09
CA GLN A 79 10.94 3.64 -2.50
C GLN A 79 9.50 3.60 -1.98
N LEU A 80 9.12 4.59 -1.18
CA LEU A 80 7.77 4.76 -0.63
C LEU A 80 6.93 5.68 -1.54
N TYR A 81 5.70 5.27 -1.81
CA TYR A 81 4.76 5.97 -2.67
C TYR A 81 3.43 6.21 -1.96
N GLU A 82 2.69 7.20 -2.46
CA GLU A 82 1.32 7.52 -2.06
C GLU A 82 0.41 7.52 -3.29
N ALA A 83 -0.65 6.71 -3.24
CA ALA A 83 -1.79 6.77 -4.15
C ALA A 83 -2.95 7.54 -3.49
N LYS A 84 -3.62 8.40 -4.26
CA LYS A 84 -4.58 9.39 -3.74
C LYS A 84 -5.90 9.36 -4.48
N SER A 85 -6.98 9.39 -3.71
CA SER A 85 -8.32 9.72 -4.21
C SER A 85 -9.01 10.57 -3.17
N LYS A 86 -9.31 11.84 -3.50
CA LYS A 86 -10.02 12.80 -2.62
C LYS A 86 -9.60 12.72 -1.14
N SER A 87 -10.37 12.02 -0.31
CA SER A 87 -10.22 11.90 1.14
C SER A 87 -9.32 10.75 1.58
N LEU A 88 -8.97 9.81 0.69
CA LEU A 88 -8.24 8.59 1.00
C LEU A 88 -6.82 8.54 0.42
N ARG A 89 -5.91 7.88 1.14
CA ARG A 89 -4.50 7.67 0.80
C ARG A 89 -4.10 6.23 1.04
N PHE A 90 -3.49 5.60 0.05
CA PHE A 90 -2.83 4.30 0.22
C PHE A 90 -1.33 4.51 0.08
N TYR A 91 -0.57 3.90 0.98
CA TYR A 91 0.88 4.01 1.03
C TYR A 91 1.50 2.67 0.64
N LEU A 92 2.51 2.72 -0.24
CA LEU A 92 3.07 1.52 -0.84
C LEU A 92 4.58 1.61 -0.96
N ILE A 93 5.27 0.49 -0.80
CA ILE A 93 6.68 0.37 -1.19
C ILE A 93 6.84 -0.36 -2.51
N LYS A 94 7.92 -0.05 -3.22
CA LYS A 94 8.42 -0.86 -4.33
C LYS A 94 9.55 -1.76 -3.81
N VAL A 95 9.39 -3.07 -3.98
CA VAL A 95 10.44 -4.06 -3.72
C VAL A 95 10.92 -4.59 -5.06
N GLU A 96 12.20 -4.37 -5.36
CA GLU A 96 12.80 -4.79 -6.62
C GLU A 96 12.62 -6.29 -6.85
N ARG A 97 12.31 -6.66 -8.10
CA ARG A 97 12.01 -8.04 -8.54
C ARG A 97 10.82 -8.73 -7.86
N THR A 98 10.15 -8.10 -6.89
CA THR A 98 8.98 -8.64 -6.20
C THR A 98 7.69 -7.97 -6.69
N GLY A 99 7.59 -6.65 -6.55
CA GLY A 99 6.37 -5.92 -6.90
C GLY A 99 6.16 -4.64 -6.09
N LYS A 100 4.89 -4.24 -5.96
CA LYS A 100 4.46 -3.16 -5.07
C LYS A 100 3.67 -3.74 -3.91
N ILE A 101 3.89 -3.25 -2.70
CA ILE A 101 3.24 -3.73 -1.49
C ILE A 101 2.50 -2.57 -0.86
N ILE A 102 1.18 -2.70 -0.68
CA ILE A 102 0.37 -1.76 0.08
C ILE A 102 0.64 -2.01 1.57
N LEU A 103 1.07 -0.97 2.28
CA LEU A 103 1.39 -1.02 3.70
C LEU A 103 0.19 -0.59 4.55
N LEU A 104 -0.47 0.49 4.15
CA LEU A 104 -1.51 1.16 4.96
C LEU A 104 -2.49 1.91 4.05
N GLY A 105 -3.76 1.90 4.43
CA GLY A 105 -4.79 2.83 3.97
C GLY A 105 -5.11 3.85 5.07
N GLY A 106 -5.40 5.09 4.70
CA GLY A 106 -5.71 6.15 5.66
C GLY A 106 -6.50 7.31 5.07
N ARG A 107 -7.04 8.16 5.94
CA ARG A 107 -7.73 9.39 5.55
C ARG A 107 -6.74 10.55 5.46
N LYS A 108 -6.94 11.45 4.50
CA LYS A 108 -6.13 12.67 4.30
C LYS A 108 -6.03 13.50 5.59
N SER A 109 -7.09 13.57 6.39
CA SER A 109 -7.11 14.25 7.68
C SER A 109 -6.10 13.69 8.69
N ASN A 110 -5.75 12.42 8.56
CA ASN A 110 -4.89 11.68 9.48
C ASN A 110 -3.49 11.48 8.92
N GLN A 111 -3.19 12.05 7.74
CA GLN A 111 -1.93 11.84 7.02
C GLN A 111 -0.69 12.06 7.88
N LYS A 112 -0.66 13.07 8.76
CA LYS A 112 0.49 13.32 9.63
C LYS A 112 0.77 12.13 10.57
N ALA A 113 -0.27 11.50 11.10
CA ALA A 113 -0.14 10.32 11.95
C ALA A 113 0.29 9.10 11.12
N ASP A 114 -0.30 8.90 9.94
CA ASP A 114 0.05 7.82 9.02
C ASP A 114 1.54 7.88 8.65
N LEU A 115 2.07 9.06 8.29
CA LEU A 115 3.47 9.23 7.91
C LEU A 115 4.42 8.93 9.07
N LYS A 116 4.06 9.30 10.31
CA LYS A 116 4.84 8.96 11.50
C LYS A 116 4.86 7.44 11.74
N TYR A 117 3.70 6.80 11.57
CA TYR A 117 3.59 5.35 11.69
C TYR A 117 4.41 4.63 10.61
N LEU A 118 4.33 5.09 9.36
CA LEU A 118 5.08 4.54 8.23
C LEU A 118 6.58 4.58 8.45
N ILE A 119 7.14 5.67 9.00
CA ILE A 119 8.58 5.74 9.33
C ILE A 119 8.97 4.62 10.29
N LYS A 120 8.19 4.40 11.35
CA LYS A 120 8.44 3.31 12.30
C LYS A 120 8.31 1.94 11.63
N LEU A 121 7.24 1.73 10.86
CA LEU A 121 7.00 0.48 10.15
C LEU A 121 8.12 0.15 9.15
N MET A 122 8.66 1.17 8.47
CA MET A 122 9.76 1.01 7.53
C MET A 122 11.05 0.55 8.22
N HIS A 123 11.39 1.13 9.38
CA HIS A 123 12.52 0.65 10.18
C HIS A 123 12.35 -0.80 10.62
N ASP A 124 11.15 -1.18 11.09
CA ASP A 124 10.86 -2.57 11.47
C ASP A 124 11.00 -3.51 10.26
N ILE A 125 10.48 -3.11 9.09
CA ILE A 125 10.57 -3.90 7.84
C ILE A 125 12.02 -4.10 7.40
N GLU A 126 12.87 -3.08 7.50
CA GLU A 126 14.29 -3.20 7.14
C GLU A 126 15.06 -4.07 8.12
N SER A 127 14.73 -4.00 9.41
CA SER A 127 15.37 -4.80 10.45
C SER A 127 14.98 -6.28 10.38
N GLU A 128 13.72 -6.59 10.05
CA GLU A 128 13.18 -7.95 10.14
C GLU A 128 13.02 -8.65 8.77
N GLY A 129 12.97 -7.87 7.68
CA GLY A 129 12.72 -8.36 6.33
C GLY A 129 11.25 -8.73 6.08
N ILE A 130 10.92 -8.96 4.80
CA ILE A 130 9.57 -9.37 4.36
C ILE A 130 9.65 -10.78 3.78
N THR A 131 8.77 -11.67 4.24
CA THR A 131 8.63 -13.01 3.64
C THR A 131 7.50 -13.03 2.63
N ASN A 132 7.76 -13.55 1.43
CA ASN A 132 6.71 -13.78 0.45
C ASN A 132 5.96 -15.07 0.78
N ILE A 133 4.67 -14.97 1.13
CA ILE A 133 3.81 -16.15 1.24
C ILE A 133 3.19 -16.34 -0.13
N THR A 134 3.94 -16.96 -1.05
CA THR A 134 3.33 -17.59 -2.21
C THR A 134 2.51 -18.77 -1.69
N ASN A 135 1.20 -18.67 -1.83
CA ASN A 135 0.19 -19.65 -1.40
C ASN A 135 0.71 -21.10 -1.37
N LEU A 136 0.63 -21.71 -0.19
CA LEU A 136 0.50 -23.16 -0.04
C LEU A 136 -0.79 -23.62 -0.74
#